data_AF-A0A8I2YVP8-F1
#
_entry.id   AF-A0A8I2YVP8-F1
#
_cell.length_a   1.000
_cell.length_b   1.000
_cell.length_c   1.000
_cell.angle_alpha   90.00
_cell.angle_beta   90.00
_cell.angle_gamma   90.00
#
_symmetry.space_group_name_H-M   'P 1'
#
loop_
_entity.id
_entity.type
_entity.pdbx_description
1 polymer ?
#
loop_
_entity_poly.entity_id
_entity_poly.type
_entity_poly.pdbx_seq_one_letter_code
_entity_poly.pdbx_strand_id
1 'polypeptide(L)'
;MDEEQEREVIHEVERERQVERPPKVPPATHSIHPDVVAFVKTGIVPTASKGFSRAFETLDVTSAAASEAHIWSPYVLTTTDFQKTVGSSNKMDEYMRHVMWVVSGKRAHNDALVILSPYEVNHLLSEIRSSDKVHLHVYTPRTSQSMKSCDDLALYSIPTTPTGWTPPPLLMDQLNVFAGQLYLKDYETYIRLCRFLCIYTKDTQDEEGIEVGCDGFILPNYRPQHLHGVSTFQTTPLDSLSTLMGIRRKGMRFAPTHMGKLLDGRLLSEDDFDDVGFVLPLSCHDIGTDDTT
;
A
#
# COMPACT_ATOMS: atom_id res chain seq x y z
N MET A 1 20.71 -59.95 18.58
CA MET A 1 20.97 -58.58 18.13
C MET A 1 19.65 -58.08 17.62
N ASP A 2 18.96 -57.30 18.43
CA ASP A 2 17.72 -56.62 18.02
C ASP A 2 18.12 -55.21 17.62
N GLU A 3 17.93 -54.88 16.34
CA GLU A 3 18.12 -53.52 15.82
C GLU A 3 16.77 -52.79 15.87
N GLU A 4 16.66 -51.81 16.76
CA GLU A 4 15.54 -50.86 16.77
C GLU A 4 15.83 -49.75 15.75
N GLN A 5 14.98 -49.61 14.72
CA GLN A 5 14.98 -48.48 13.81
C GLN A 5 13.89 -47.48 14.21
N GLU A 6 14.30 -46.29 14.63
CA GLU A 6 13.42 -45.15 14.83
C GLU A 6 13.11 -44.49 13.48
N ARG A 7 11.82 -44.39 13.14
CA ARG A 7 11.33 -43.72 11.92
C ARG A 7 10.57 -42.47 12.33
N GLU A 8 11.17 -41.29 12.11
CA GLU A 8 10.51 -40.01 12.37
C GLU A 8 9.35 -39.82 11.39
N VAL A 9 8.13 -39.74 11.92
CA VAL A 9 6.92 -39.44 11.13
C VAL A 9 6.63 -37.95 11.25
N ILE A 10 6.90 -37.20 10.18
CA ILE A 10 6.50 -35.80 10.08
C ILE A 10 4.98 -35.75 9.93
N HIS A 11 4.29 -35.26 10.95
CA HIS A 11 2.83 -35.12 10.94
C HIS A 11 2.45 -33.84 10.19
N GLU A 12 2.20 -33.95 8.89
CA GLU A 12 1.61 -32.85 8.13
C GLU A 12 0.14 -32.68 8.51
N VAL A 13 -0.16 -31.67 9.32
CA VAL A 13 -1.54 -31.28 9.65
C VAL A 13 -2.11 -30.48 8.48
N GLU A 14 -2.85 -31.13 7.58
CA GLU A 14 -3.66 -30.45 6.59
C GLU A 14 -4.81 -29.68 7.28
N ARG A 15 -4.71 -28.35 7.28
CA ARG A 15 -5.76 -27.47 7.81
C ARG A 15 -6.64 -27.01 6.66
N GLU A 16 -7.74 -27.71 6.41
CA GLU A 16 -8.74 -27.29 5.41
C GLU A 16 -9.36 -25.94 5.83
N ARG A 17 -9.02 -24.88 5.11
CA ARG A 17 -9.64 -23.57 5.26
C ARG A 17 -10.90 -23.53 4.40
N GLN A 18 -12.07 -23.55 5.02
CA GLN A 18 -13.31 -23.22 4.30
C GLN A 18 -13.25 -21.76 3.83
N VAL A 19 -13.24 -21.56 2.51
CA VAL A 19 -13.22 -20.23 1.90
C VAL A 19 -14.66 -19.79 1.68
N GLU A 20 -15.19 -18.99 2.60
CA GLU A 20 -16.44 -18.27 2.35
C GLU A 20 -16.20 -17.23 1.26
N ARG A 21 -16.98 -17.32 0.17
CA ARG A 21 -16.91 -16.35 -0.93
C ARG A 21 -17.86 -15.20 -0.64
N PRO A 22 -17.49 -13.96 -1.01
CA PRO A 22 -18.43 -12.83 -0.98
C PRO A 22 -19.75 -13.19 -1.67
N PRO A 23 -20.89 -12.65 -1.20
CA PRO A 23 -22.17 -12.82 -1.85
C PRO A 23 -22.09 -12.48 -3.34
N LYS A 24 -22.84 -13.22 -4.16
CA LYS A 24 -22.87 -12.95 -5.60
C LYS A 24 -23.67 -11.68 -5.87
N VAL A 25 -22.99 -10.61 -6.25
CA VAL A 25 -23.59 -9.32 -6.63
C VAL A 25 -23.31 -9.05 -8.12
N PRO A 26 -24.27 -8.47 -8.87
CA PRO A 26 -24.03 -8.08 -10.25
C PRO A 26 -22.86 -7.08 -10.38
N PRO A 27 -22.00 -7.24 -11.40
CA PRO A 27 -20.91 -6.30 -11.64
C PRO A 27 -21.45 -4.89 -11.97
N ALA A 28 -20.70 -3.86 -11.57
CA ALA A 28 -21.02 -2.50 -11.97
C ALA A 28 -20.91 -2.32 -13.49
N THR A 29 -21.70 -1.41 -14.06
CA THR A 29 -21.49 -0.96 -15.44
C THR A 29 -20.31 0.00 -15.47
N HIS A 30 -19.27 -0.37 -16.21
CA HIS A 30 -18.05 0.42 -16.34
C HIS A 30 -18.23 1.59 -17.31
N SER A 31 -17.59 2.71 -17.02
CA SER A 31 -17.55 3.88 -17.91
C SER A 31 -16.33 4.74 -17.66
N ILE A 32 -15.87 5.45 -18.69
CA ILE A 32 -14.72 6.34 -18.59
C ILE A 32 -15.24 7.77 -18.47
N HIS A 33 -14.90 8.45 -17.38
CA HIS A 33 -15.30 9.83 -17.20
C HIS A 33 -14.52 10.75 -18.17
N PRO A 34 -15.14 11.76 -18.81
CA PRO A 34 -14.45 12.67 -19.74
C PRO A 34 -13.20 13.33 -19.15
N ASP A 35 -13.24 13.69 -17.87
CA ASP A 35 -12.08 14.27 -17.17
C ASP A 35 -10.91 13.29 -17.01
N VAL A 36 -11.15 11.97 -17.00
CA VAL A 36 -10.09 10.96 -17.02
C VAL A 36 -9.40 10.94 -18.38
N VAL A 37 -10.18 11.06 -19.47
CA VAL A 37 -9.64 11.21 -20.83
C VAL A 37 -8.83 12.51 -20.93
N ALA A 38 -9.35 13.61 -20.39
CA ALA A 38 -8.64 14.90 -20.38
C ALA A 38 -7.34 14.83 -19.58
N PHE A 39 -7.35 14.17 -18.41
CA PHE A 39 -6.16 13.93 -17.61
C PHE A 39 -5.09 13.15 -18.40
N VAL A 40 -5.44 12.03 -19.04
CA VAL A 40 -4.48 11.25 -19.84
C VAL A 40 -3.87 12.08 -20.97
N LYS A 41 -4.66 12.95 -21.60
CA LYS A 41 -4.21 13.82 -22.70
C LYS A 41 -3.33 14.98 -22.25
N THR A 42 -3.59 15.55 -21.08
CA THR A 42 -2.95 16.80 -20.62
C THR A 42 -1.88 16.58 -19.56
N GLY A 43 -1.91 15.43 -18.88
CA GLY A 43 -1.14 15.16 -17.67
C GLY A 43 -1.63 15.90 -16.44
N ILE A 44 -2.75 16.62 -16.51
CA ILE A 44 -3.23 17.48 -15.42
C ILE A 44 -4.62 17.03 -14.98
N VAL A 45 -4.75 16.68 -13.70
CA VAL A 45 -6.03 16.38 -13.07
C VAL A 45 -6.84 17.68 -12.93
N PRO A 46 -8.06 17.79 -13.49
CA PRO A 46 -8.88 18.98 -13.35
C PRO A 46 -9.34 19.21 -11.90
N THR A 47 -9.18 20.43 -11.39
CA THR A 47 -9.35 20.77 -9.96
C THR A 47 -10.75 20.48 -9.41
N ALA A 48 -11.81 20.73 -10.22
CA ALA A 48 -13.22 20.59 -9.83
C ALA A 48 -13.91 19.38 -10.50
N SER A 49 -13.12 18.36 -10.86
CA SER A 49 -13.65 17.16 -11.52
C SER A 49 -14.50 16.32 -10.59
N LYS A 50 -15.61 15.79 -11.11
CA LYS A 50 -16.41 14.74 -10.46
C LYS A 50 -15.95 13.32 -10.83
N GLY A 51 -14.99 13.20 -11.74
CA GLY A 51 -14.42 11.91 -12.18
C GLY A 51 -13.34 11.36 -11.25
N PHE A 52 -12.91 12.15 -10.26
CA PHE A 52 -11.88 11.77 -9.30
C PHE A 52 -12.35 12.02 -7.86
N SER A 53 -11.88 11.18 -6.94
CA SER A 53 -12.03 11.41 -5.49
C SER A 53 -10.72 11.13 -4.78
N ARG A 54 -10.48 11.79 -3.64
CA ARG A 54 -9.30 11.48 -2.82
C ARG A 54 -9.42 10.04 -2.34
N ALA A 55 -8.30 9.31 -2.36
CA ALA A 55 -8.32 7.88 -2.11
C ALA A 55 -8.99 7.53 -0.77
N PHE A 56 -8.65 8.25 0.31
CA PHE A 56 -9.20 7.97 1.64
C PHE A 56 -10.66 8.39 1.82
N GLU A 57 -11.16 9.39 1.08
CA GLU A 57 -12.59 9.74 1.08
C GLU A 57 -13.45 8.60 0.49
N THR A 58 -12.86 7.73 -0.36
CA THR A 58 -13.59 6.59 -0.91
C THR A 58 -13.87 5.48 0.10
N LEU A 59 -13.26 5.54 1.29
CA LEU A 59 -13.47 4.55 2.33
C LEU A 59 -14.78 4.75 3.10
N ASP A 60 -15.47 5.88 2.90
CA ASP A 60 -16.74 6.21 3.57
C ASP A 60 -17.87 5.21 3.31
N VAL A 61 -17.77 4.43 2.21
CA VAL A 61 -18.72 3.35 1.86
C VAL A 61 -18.29 1.98 2.40
N THR A 62 -17.27 1.94 3.25
CA THR A 62 -16.69 0.73 3.86
C THR A 62 -16.70 0.82 5.38
N SER A 63 -16.40 -0.28 6.07
CA SER A 63 -16.16 -0.26 7.52
C SER A 63 -14.88 0.47 7.93
N ALA A 64 -13.99 0.80 6.98
CA ALA A 64 -12.75 1.54 7.22
C ALA A 64 -12.89 3.06 6.99
N ALA A 65 -14.11 3.60 7.06
CA ALA A 65 -14.36 5.03 6.96
C ALA A 65 -13.53 5.80 8.00
N ALA A 66 -12.78 6.81 7.54
CA ALA A 66 -11.89 7.59 8.40
C ALA A 66 -12.54 8.94 8.72
N SER A 67 -12.71 9.26 10.00
CA SER A 67 -13.26 10.54 10.49
C SER A 67 -12.54 11.76 9.90
N GLU A 68 -11.23 11.65 9.74
CA GLU A 68 -10.35 12.72 9.28
C GLU A 68 -9.74 12.41 7.89
N ALA A 69 -10.53 11.81 6.99
CA ALA A 69 -10.11 11.49 5.61
C ALA A 69 -9.52 12.70 4.85
N HIS A 70 -9.94 13.92 5.19
CA HIS A 70 -9.50 15.17 4.57
C HIS A 70 -8.01 15.53 4.82
N ILE A 71 -7.39 14.93 5.85
CA ILE A 71 -5.96 15.13 6.21
C ILE A 71 -5.04 14.38 5.25
N TRP A 72 -5.54 13.30 4.65
CA TRP A 72 -4.82 12.58 3.61
C TRP A 72 -4.66 13.44 2.36
N SER A 73 -3.61 13.12 1.62
CA SER A 73 -3.13 13.87 0.47
C SER A 73 -4.23 14.03 -0.57
N PRO A 74 -4.51 15.27 -1.03
CA PRO A 74 -5.40 15.51 -2.15
C PRO A 74 -4.77 15.07 -3.50
N TYR A 75 -3.56 14.53 -3.48
CA TYR A 75 -2.80 14.11 -4.65
C TYR A 75 -2.73 12.59 -4.84
N VAL A 76 -3.28 11.79 -3.92
CA VAL A 76 -3.59 10.37 -4.16
C VAL A 76 -5.08 10.26 -4.47
N LEU A 77 -5.38 9.96 -5.72
CA LEU A 77 -6.73 9.99 -6.26
C LEU A 77 -7.15 8.63 -6.78
N THR A 78 -8.46 8.43 -6.88
CA THR A 78 -9.07 7.28 -7.56
C THR A 78 -10.06 7.79 -8.59
N THR A 79 -10.26 7.04 -9.67
CA THR A 79 -11.34 7.34 -10.63
C THR A 79 -12.68 6.82 -10.13
N THR A 80 -13.77 7.41 -10.64
CA THR A 80 -15.13 6.93 -10.32
C THR A 80 -15.37 5.48 -10.73
N ASP A 81 -14.73 5.00 -11.81
CA ASP A 81 -14.84 3.60 -12.21
C ASP A 81 -14.04 2.68 -11.27
N PHE A 82 -12.86 3.11 -10.81
CA PHE A 82 -12.08 2.36 -9.83
C PHE A 82 -12.90 2.01 -8.58
N GLN A 83 -13.67 2.98 -8.09
CA GLN A 83 -14.50 2.86 -6.87
C GLN A 83 -15.67 1.89 -7.03
N LYS A 84 -16.25 1.79 -8.24
CA LYS A 84 -17.48 1.03 -8.49
C LYS A 84 -17.15 -0.34 -9.07
N THR A 85 -17.19 -1.35 -8.22
CA THR A 85 -16.98 -2.76 -8.62
C THR A 85 -18.28 -3.54 -8.78
N VAL A 86 -19.32 -3.20 -8.01
CA VAL A 86 -20.62 -3.85 -8.01
C VAL A 86 -21.77 -2.84 -8.13
N GLY A 87 -22.91 -3.28 -8.65
CA GLY A 87 -24.05 -2.40 -8.94
C GLY A 87 -24.79 -1.87 -7.70
N SER A 88 -24.89 -2.68 -6.64
CA SER A 88 -25.43 -2.27 -5.34
C SER A 88 -24.96 -3.22 -4.24
N SER A 89 -24.36 -2.66 -3.19
CA SER A 89 -24.04 -3.37 -1.94
C SER A 89 -24.13 -2.40 -0.77
N ASN A 90 -24.59 -2.87 0.39
CA ASN A 90 -24.69 -2.05 1.60
C ASN A 90 -23.33 -1.82 2.28
N LYS A 91 -22.32 -2.64 1.99
CA LYS A 91 -20.93 -2.48 2.43
C LYS A 91 -19.98 -2.87 1.30
N MET A 92 -19.01 -2.02 1.01
CA MET A 92 -18.08 -2.23 -0.10
C MET A 92 -16.79 -2.97 0.28
N ASP A 93 -16.64 -3.35 1.56
CA ASP A 93 -15.47 -4.03 2.13
C ASP A 93 -14.98 -5.19 1.24
N GLU A 94 -15.86 -6.16 0.96
CA GLU A 94 -15.52 -7.36 0.19
C GLU A 94 -15.29 -7.10 -1.31
N TYR A 95 -15.71 -5.94 -1.79
CA TYR A 95 -15.70 -5.56 -3.19
C TYR A 95 -14.67 -4.48 -3.51
N MET A 96 -13.83 -4.08 -2.54
CA MET A 96 -12.74 -3.13 -2.79
C MET A 96 -11.80 -3.66 -3.86
N ARG A 97 -11.57 -2.86 -4.90
CA ARG A 97 -10.67 -3.20 -6.00
C ARG A 97 -9.21 -3.14 -5.53
N HIS A 98 -8.40 -4.12 -5.95
CA HIS A 98 -6.96 -4.09 -5.72
C HIS A 98 -6.32 -2.89 -6.42
N VAL A 99 -5.37 -2.23 -5.76
CA VAL A 99 -4.61 -1.12 -6.33
C VAL A 99 -3.46 -1.70 -7.14
N MET A 100 -3.52 -1.55 -8.46
CA MET A 100 -2.52 -2.11 -9.38
C MET A 100 -2.13 -1.13 -10.47
N TRP A 101 -3.09 -0.38 -11.01
CA TRP A 101 -2.85 0.57 -12.08
C TRP A 101 -2.81 1.98 -11.52
N VAL A 102 -1.60 2.53 -11.41
CA VAL A 102 -1.37 3.88 -10.93
C VAL A 102 -0.88 4.71 -12.10
N VAL A 103 -1.46 5.88 -12.35
CA VAL A 103 -0.98 6.83 -13.35
C VAL A 103 -0.41 8.04 -12.63
N SER A 104 0.85 8.36 -12.91
CA SER A 104 1.47 9.61 -12.45
C SER A 104 1.20 10.74 -13.42
N GLY A 105 1.02 11.93 -12.85
CA GLY A 105 0.84 13.19 -13.57
C GLY A 105 0.89 14.34 -12.59
N LYS A 106 0.15 15.41 -12.87
CA LYS A 106 0.10 16.61 -12.03
C LYS A 106 -1.33 16.93 -11.59
N ARG A 107 -1.48 17.56 -10.43
CA ARG A 107 -2.69 18.30 -10.04
C ARG A 107 -2.26 19.67 -9.57
N ALA A 108 -2.82 20.71 -10.18
CA ALA A 108 -2.26 22.06 -10.08
C ALA A 108 -0.76 22.06 -10.46
N HIS A 109 0.14 22.27 -9.49
CA HIS A 109 1.59 22.30 -9.70
C HIS A 109 2.35 21.12 -9.06
N ASN A 110 1.64 20.20 -8.39
CA ASN A 110 2.24 19.11 -7.63
C ASN A 110 2.07 17.77 -8.34
N ASP A 111 2.96 16.82 -8.06
CA ASP A 111 2.80 15.43 -8.48
C ASP A 111 1.51 14.84 -7.92
N ALA A 112 0.83 14.07 -8.75
CA ALA A 112 -0.37 13.35 -8.38
C ALA A 112 -0.29 11.89 -8.86
N LEU A 113 -0.81 10.99 -8.03
CA LEU A 113 -0.96 9.58 -8.33
C LEU A 113 -2.46 9.27 -8.44
N VAL A 114 -2.88 8.78 -9.60
CA VAL A 114 -4.28 8.47 -9.87
C VAL A 114 -4.43 6.97 -10.08
N ILE A 115 -5.26 6.34 -9.27
CA ILE A 115 -5.55 4.90 -9.35
C ILE A 115 -6.71 4.70 -10.31
N LEU A 116 -6.45 3.97 -11.40
CA LEU A 116 -7.43 3.69 -12.44
C LEU A 116 -7.95 2.26 -12.33
N SER A 117 -9.15 2.04 -12.89
CA SER A 117 -9.67 0.71 -13.14
C SER A 117 -8.89 -0.03 -14.24
N PRO A 118 -8.86 -1.37 -14.22
CA PRO A 118 -8.40 -2.15 -15.38
C PRO A 118 -9.18 -1.83 -16.66
N TYR A 119 -10.48 -1.51 -16.53
CA TYR A 119 -11.33 -1.15 -17.66
C TYR A 119 -10.87 0.14 -18.34
N GLU A 120 -10.66 1.21 -17.57
CA GLU A 120 -10.17 2.51 -18.08
C GLU A 120 -8.78 2.36 -18.67
N VAL A 121 -7.88 1.64 -17.99
CA VAL A 121 -6.51 1.42 -18.47
C VAL A 121 -6.51 0.71 -19.83
N ASN A 122 -7.30 -0.35 -19.98
CA ASN A 122 -7.38 -1.08 -21.25
C ASN A 122 -7.85 -0.20 -22.41
N HIS A 123 -8.81 0.69 -22.17
CA HIS A 123 -9.34 1.59 -23.20
C HIS A 123 -8.42 2.76 -23.51
N LEU A 124 -7.70 3.28 -22.51
CA LEU A 124 -6.84 4.47 -22.64
C LEU A 124 -5.38 4.10 -22.90
N LEU A 125 -5.05 2.82 -23.01
CA LEU A 125 -3.66 2.35 -23.09
C LEU A 125 -2.91 2.94 -24.30
N SER A 126 -3.60 3.12 -25.43
CA SER A 126 -2.99 3.68 -26.64
C SER A 126 -2.62 5.16 -26.45
N GLU A 127 -3.51 5.93 -25.85
CA GLU A 127 -3.30 7.33 -25.51
C GLU A 127 -2.23 7.50 -24.43
N ILE A 128 -2.25 6.66 -23.39
CA ILE A 128 -1.21 6.64 -22.35
C ILE A 128 0.15 6.35 -22.98
N ARG A 129 0.25 5.31 -23.82
CA ARG A 129 1.51 4.92 -24.50
C ARG A 129 2.11 6.03 -25.36
N SER A 130 1.27 6.87 -25.96
CA SER A 130 1.69 7.95 -26.85
C SER A 130 1.87 9.28 -26.13
N SER A 131 1.49 9.36 -24.85
CA SER A 131 1.64 10.57 -24.03
C SER A 131 3.08 10.75 -23.58
N ASP A 132 3.52 12.00 -23.45
CA ASP A 132 4.75 12.39 -22.74
C ASP A 132 4.44 13.07 -21.39
N LYS A 133 3.15 13.10 -21.00
CA LYS A 133 2.65 13.86 -19.83
C LYS A 133 2.22 12.99 -18.66
N VAL A 134 1.90 11.73 -18.92
CA VAL A 134 1.50 10.75 -17.90
C VAL A 134 2.31 9.48 -18.03
N HIS A 135 2.48 8.76 -16.92
CA HIS A 135 3.08 7.44 -16.92
C HIS A 135 2.16 6.48 -16.18
N LEU A 136 1.80 5.37 -16.82
CA LEU A 136 1.11 4.25 -16.19
C LEU A 136 2.13 3.32 -15.56
N HIS A 137 1.93 3.01 -14.29
CA HIS A 137 2.76 2.14 -13.49
C HIS A 137 1.98 0.88 -13.12
N VAL A 138 2.59 -0.28 -13.34
CA VAL A 138 2.18 -1.51 -12.67
C VAL A 138 2.71 -1.44 -11.26
N TYR A 139 1.80 -1.48 -10.31
CA TYR A 139 2.08 -1.37 -8.89
C TYR A 139 1.53 -2.59 -8.15
N THR A 140 2.22 -2.97 -7.08
CA THR A 140 1.71 -3.96 -6.13
C THR A 140 2.19 -3.61 -4.72
N PRO A 141 1.32 -3.61 -3.70
CA PRO A 141 1.74 -3.37 -2.33
C PRO A 141 2.59 -4.55 -1.82
N ARG A 142 3.64 -4.24 -1.04
CA ARG A 142 4.51 -5.26 -0.41
C ARG A 142 3.75 -5.98 0.71
N THR A 143 3.17 -7.14 0.38
CA THR A 143 2.35 -7.95 1.32
C THR A 143 3.09 -9.14 1.93
N SER A 144 4.31 -9.41 1.47
CA SER A 144 5.24 -10.42 2.00
C SER A 144 6.63 -9.80 2.12
N GLN A 145 7.40 -10.20 3.14
CA GLN A 145 8.76 -9.69 3.36
C GLN A 145 9.69 -9.99 2.18
N SER A 146 9.51 -11.16 1.55
CA SER A 146 10.28 -11.58 0.35
C SER A 146 10.02 -10.74 -0.91
N MET A 147 8.93 -9.96 -0.96
CA MET A 147 8.65 -9.10 -2.11
C MET A 147 9.61 -7.91 -2.12
N LYS A 148 10.14 -7.58 -3.29
CA LYS A 148 10.83 -6.32 -3.51
C LYS A 148 9.84 -5.15 -3.40
N SER A 149 10.31 -4.03 -2.85
CA SER A 149 9.52 -2.80 -2.82
C SER A 149 9.24 -2.30 -4.25
N CYS A 150 8.02 -1.80 -4.47
CA CYS A 150 7.60 -1.13 -5.71
C CYS A 150 7.34 0.37 -5.47
N ASP A 151 7.97 0.93 -4.44
CA ASP A 151 7.71 2.30 -3.95
C ASP A 151 8.29 3.39 -4.87
N ASP A 152 9.19 3.01 -5.77
CA ASP A 152 9.71 3.88 -6.83
C ASP A 152 8.78 3.94 -8.07
N LEU A 153 7.71 3.13 -8.08
CA LEU A 153 6.82 2.93 -9.23
C LEU A 153 7.57 2.55 -10.53
N ALA A 154 8.71 1.87 -10.40
CA ALA A 154 9.57 1.49 -11.52
C ALA A 154 9.48 0.00 -11.89
N LEU A 155 8.64 -0.80 -11.21
CA LEU A 155 8.43 -2.22 -11.52
C LEU A 155 8.15 -2.42 -13.02
N TYR A 156 7.22 -1.63 -13.56
CA TYR A 156 6.99 -1.50 -14.98
C TYR A 156 6.19 -0.23 -15.27
N SER A 157 6.69 0.63 -16.17
CA SER A 157 6.06 1.90 -16.52
C SER A 157 5.88 2.08 -18.03
N ILE A 158 4.75 2.66 -18.43
CA ILE A 158 4.38 2.95 -19.81
C ILE A 158 3.81 4.39 -19.92
N PRO A 159 4.41 5.26 -20.75
CA PRO A 159 5.77 5.14 -21.24
C PRO A 159 6.75 5.10 -20.07
N THR A 160 8.00 4.71 -20.35
CA THR A 160 9.05 4.69 -19.34
C THR A 160 9.16 6.06 -18.67
N THR A 161 9.25 6.05 -17.34
CA THR A 161 9.44 7.26 -16.53
C THR A 161 10.77 7.94 -16.88
N PRO A 162 10.86 9.28 -16.73
CA PRO A 162 12.14 9.97 -16.88
C PRO A 162 13.18 9.41 -15.90
N THR A 163 14.43 9.35 -16.34
CA THR A 163 15.53 8.85 -15.50
C THR A 163 15.62 9.64 -14.20
N GLY A 164 15.62 8.93 -13.06
CA GLY A 164 15.69 9.54 -11.73
C GLY A 164 14.36 10.10 -11.21
N TRP A 165 13.26 9.97 -11.95
CA TRP A 165 11.95 10.32 -11.42
C TRP A 165 11.48 9.28 -10.40
N THR A 166 11.05 9.75 -9.23
CA THR A 166 10.36 8.97 -8.20
C THR A 166 9.24 9.82 -7.61
N PRO A 167 8.11 9.22 -7.17
CA PRO A 167 7.08 9.98 -6.48
C PRO A 167 7.62 10.61 -5.18
N PRO A 168 7.07 11.76 -4.73
CA PRO A 168 7.40 12.30 -3.42
C PRO A 168 7.18 11.24 -2.32
N PRO A 169 8.11 11.04 -1.37
CA PRO A 169 8.05 9.92 -0.44
C PRO A 169 6.75 9.83 0.37
N LEU A 170 6.29 10.95 0.95
CA LEU A 170 5.04 10.98 1.71
C LEU A 170 3.82 10.68 0.83
N LEU A 171 3.85 11.03 -0.46
CA LEU A 171 2.77 10.71 -1.39
C LEU A 171 2.71 9.20 -1.63
N MET A 172 3.87 8.56 -1.78
CA MET A 172 3.98 7.12 -1.94
C MET A 172 3.55 6.36 -0.68
N ASP A 173 3.95 6.83 0.51
CA ASP A 173 3.55 6.21 1.78
C ASP A 173 2.02 6.14 1.90
N GLN A 174 1.33 7.20 1.51
CA GLN A 174 -0.13 7.24 1.56
C GLN A 174 -0.78 6.34 0.52
N LEU A 175 -0.21 6.22 -0.69
CA LEU A 175 -0.63 5.23 -1.67
C LEU A 175 -0.46 3.81 -1.12
N ASN A 176 0.68 3.53 -0.49
CA ASN A 176 1.00 2.24 0.12
C ASN A 176 0.03 1.86 1.24
N VAL A 177 -0.30 2.81 2.12
CA VAL A 177 -1.32 2.60 3.15
C VAL A 177 -2.68 2.32 2.50
N PHE A 178 -3.12 3.13 1.54
CA PHE A 178 -4.41 2.92 0.86
C PHE A 178 -4.48 1.56 0.15
N ALA A 179 -3.37 1.11 -0.44
CA ALA A 179 -3.26 -0.15 -1.15
C ALA A 179 -3.21 -1.38 -0.23
N GLY A 180 -2.94 -1.20 1.07
CA GLY A 180 -2.82 -2.28 2.04
C GLY A 180 -1.41 -2.91 2.11
N GLN A 181 -0.37 -2.10 1.94
CA GLN A 181 1.02 -2.54 2.12
C GLN A 181 1.29 -2.94 3.57
N LEU A 182 1.93 -4.10 3.76
CA LEU A 182 2.18 -4.68 5.07
C LEU A 182 3.63 -4.55 5.54
N TYR A 183 4.57 -4.53 4.60
CA TYR A 183 6.00 -4.38 4.86
C TYR A 183 6.47 -3.06 4.27
N LEU A 184 7.05 -2.22 5.11
CA LEU A 184 7.63 -0.94 4.70
C LEU A 184 9.01 -1.17 4.06
N LYS A 185 9.46 -0.25 3.21
CA LYS A 185 10.72 -0.37 2.46
C LYS A 185 11.94 -0.39 3.37
N ASP A 186 12.00 0.54 4.31
CA ASP A 186 13.14 0.83 5.18
C ASP A 186 12.68 1.53 6.46
N TYR A 187 13.59 1.65 7.42
CA TYR A 187 13.32 2.30 8.71
C TYR A 187 12.98 3.79 8.55
N GLU A 188 13.58 4.48 7.58
CA GLU A 188 13.27 5.88 7.28
C GLU A 188 11.79 6.06 6.89
N THR A 189 11.26 5.14 6.08
CA THR A 189 9.85 5.10 5.69
C THR A 189 8.94 4.86 6.89
N TYR A 190 9.35 4.01 7.84
CA TYR A 190 8.63 3.83 9.10
C TYR A 190 8.54 5.13 9.90
N ILE A 191 9.67 5.79 10.15
CA ILE A 191 9.69 7.06 10.89
C ILE A 191 8.84 8.12 10.19
N ARG A 192 8.99 8.28 8.87
CA ARG A 192 8.22 9.26 8.08
C ARG A 192 6.71 9.00 8.18
N LEU A 193 6.28 7.74 8.08
CA LEU A 193 4.87 7.37 8.21
C LEU A 193 4.35 7.61 9.64
N CYS A 194 5.11 7.24 10.66
CA CYS A 194 4.72 7.49 12.06
C CYS A 194 4.59 8.99 12.36
N ARG A 195 5.49 9.83 11.85
CA ARG A 195 5.37 11.30 11.97
C ARG A 195 4.08 11.81 11.34
N PHE A 196 3.74 11.30 10.14
CA PHE A 196 2.49 11.66 9.47
C PHE A 196 1.24 11.17 10.21
N LEU A 197 1.29 10.00 10.84
CA LEU A 197 0.18 9.44 11.62
C LEU A 197 0.17 9.93 13.09
N CYS A 198 1.14 10.75 13.49
CA CYS A 198 1.39 11.18 14.86
C CYS A 198 1.53 10.01 15.84
N ILE A 199 2.25 8.97 15.46
CA ILE A 199 2.55 7.80 16.30
C ILE A 199 3.88 8.01 17.00
N TYR A 200 3.95 7.66 18.28
CA TYR A 200 5.17 7.68 19.08
C TYR A 200 6.22 6.72 18.50
N THR A 201 7.44 7.22 18.31
CA THR A 201 8.59 6.38 17.92
C THR A 201 9.85 6.73 18.72
N LYS A 202 10.95 6.04 18.44
CA LYS A 202 12.27 6.33 19.01
C LYS A 202 12.72 7.76 18.75
N ASP A 203 12.33 8.36 17.63
CA ASP A 203 12.68 9.76 17.32
C ASP A 203 12.01 10.79 18.25
N THR A 204 10.93 10.39 18.92
CA THR A 204 10.24 11.18 19.94
C THR A 204 10.55 10.71 21.36
N GLN A 205 11.46 9.75 21.54
CA GLN A 205 11.66 9.11 22.86
C GLN A 205 12.32 10.03 23.89
N ASP A 206 13.21 10.91 23.44
CA ASP A 206 13.96 11.82 24.31
C ASP A 206 13.23 13.14 24.60
N GLU A 207 12.02 13.31 24.06
CA GLU A 207 11.20 14.51 24.24
C GLU A 207 10.41 14.41 25.55
N GLU A 208 10.54 15.42 26.41
CA GLU A 208 9.81 15.47 27.68
C GLU A 208 8.35 15.91 27.49
N GLY A 209 7.46 15.34 28.30
CA GLY A 209 6.06 15.78 28.36
C GLY A 209 5.17 15.28 27.23
N ILE A 210 5.57 14.25 26.48
CA ILE A 210 4.68 13.60 25.51
C ILE A 210 3.64 12.75 26.23
N GLU A 211 2.36 12.96 25.91
CA GLU A 211 1.28 12.05 26.27
C GLU A 211 0.86 11.19 25.07
N VAL A 212 0.86 9.88 25.27
CA VAL A 212 0.60 8.87 24.24
C VAL A 212 -0.64 8.05 24.64
N GLY A 213 -1.55 7.84 23.70
CA GLY A 213 -2.69 6.95 23.84
C GLY A 213 -2.25 5.48 23.96
N CYS A 214 -3.19 4.59 24.32
CA CYS A 214 -2.92 3.16 24.45
C CYS A 214 -2.54 2.48 23.12
N ASP A 215 -2.85 3.12 22.00
CA ASP A 215 -2.57 2.71 20.63
C ASP A 215 -1.27 3.30 20.07
N GLY A 216 -0.53 4.08 20.87
CA GLY A 216 0.70 4.74 20.45
C GLY A 216 0.50 6.12 19.79
N PHE A 217 -0.73 6.62 19.68
CA PHE A 217 -1.00 7.95 19.11
C PHE A 217 -0.63 9.08 20.08
N ILE A 218 0.15 10.04 19.61
CA ILE A 218 0.53 11.23 20.38
C ILE A 218 -0.63 12.23 20.38
N LEU A 219 -1.10 12.57 21.57
CA LEU A 219 -2.20 13.52 21.78
C LEU A 219 -1.84 14.90 21.19
N PRO A 220 -2.78 15.60 20.50
CA PRO A 220 -2.47 16.83 19.75
C PRO A 220 -1.73 17.91 20.55
N ASN A 221 -2.07 18.09 21.83
CA ASN A 221 -1.47 19.12 22.69
C ASN A 221 -0.05 18.81 23.17
N TYR A 222 0.41 17.57 22.98
CA TYR A 222 1.68 17.05 23.50
C TYR A 222 2.63 16.65 22.37
N ARG A 223 2.38 17.16 21.16
CA ARG A 223 3.21 16.88 19.99
C ARG A 223 4.51 17.68 20.04
N PRO A 224 5.67 17.03 19.78
CA PRO A 224 6.92 17.72 19.56
C PRO A 224 6.84 18.71 18.39
N GLN A 225 7.66 19.76 18.45
CA GLN A 225 7.66 20.83 17.45
C GLN A 225 7.93 20.34 16.03
N HIS A 226 8.76 19.31 15.87
CA HIS A 226 9.10 18.75 14.57
C HIS A 226 7.94 17.97 13.91
N LEU A 227 6.88 17.63 14.66
CA LEU A 227 5.64 17.06 14.12
C LEU A 227 4.63 18.14 13.71
N HIS A 228 4.81 19.39 14.14
CA HIS A 228 3.91 20.47 13.78
C HIS A 228 3.95 20.75 12.27
N GLY A 229 2.79 20.76 11.62
CA GLY A 229 2.67 20.98 10.18
C GLY A 229 2.95 19.76 9.30
N VAL A 230 3.49 18.67 9.85
CA VAL A 230 3.63 17.38 9.14
C VAL A 230 2.28 16.68 9.07
N SER A 231 1.49 16.77 10.13
CA SER A 231 0.15 16.20 10.20
C SER A 231 -0.74 16.96 11.17
N THR A 232 -2.04 16.91 10.90
CA THR A 232 -3.07 17.66 11.62
C THR A 232 -4.12 16.75 12.25
N PHE A 233 -3.90 15.44 12.35
CA PHE A 233 -4.87 14.50 12.94
C PHE A 233 -5.24 14.97 14.35
N GLN A 234 -6.52 15.10 14.67
CA GLN A 234 -7.00 15.41 16.02
C GLN A 234 -7.38 14.14 16.78
N THR A 235 -7.69 13.07 16.04
CA THR A 235 -8.05 11.76 16.55
C THR A 235 -7.16 10.69 15.93
N THR A 236 -7.05 9.54 16.60
CA THR A 236 -6.25 8.43 16.12
C THR A 236 -6.81 7.88 14.79
N PRO A 237 -5.98 7.75 13.72
CA PRO A 237 -6.40 7.10 12.49
C PRO A 237 -6.26 5.57 12.55
N LEU A 238 -5.67 5.01 13.62
CA LEU A 238 -5.16 3.63 13.64
C LEU A 238 -6.26 2.58 13.53
N ASP A 239 -7.42 2.77 14.16
CA ASP A 239 -8.55 1.84 14.06
C ASP A 239 -9.09 1.71 12.62
N SER A 240 -9.23 2.85 11.93
CA SER A 240 -9.66 2.90 10.54
C SER A 240 -8.64 2.21 9.62
N LEU A 241 -7.34 2.43 9.89
CA LEU A 241 -6.27 1.80 9.14
C LEU A 241 -6.18 0.29 9.41
N SER A 242 -6.31 -0.16 10.65
CA SER A 242 -6.40 -1.58 11.01
C SER A 242 -7.55 -2.27 10.30
N THR A 243 -8.70 -1.61 10.24
CA THR A 243 -9.88 -2.09 9.50
C THR A 243 -9.57 -2.17 7.99
N LEU A 244 -8.96 -1.13 7.41
CA LEU A 244 -8.55 -1.12 6.01
C LEU A 244 -7.59 -2.29 5.68
N MET A 245 -6.57 -2.52 6.51
CA MET A 245 -5.64 -3.65 6.34
C MET A 245 -6.39 -4.98 6.39
N GLY A 246 -7.33 -5.14 7.34
CA GLY A 246 -8.18 -6.32 7.44
C GLY A 246 -9.01 -6.57 6.18
N ILE A 247 -9.62 -5.52 5.62
CA ILE A 247 -10.37 -5.58 4.37
C ILE A 247 -9.45 -6.00 3.20
N ARG A 248 -8.32 -5.31 3.03
CA ARG A 248 -7.34 -5.58 1.95
C ARG A 248 -6.78 -7.00 2.03
N ARG A 249 -6.65 -7.54 3.24
CA ARG A 249 -6.16 -8.89 3.53
C ARG A 249 -7.24 -9.97 3.55
N LYS A 250 -8.52 -9.60 3.38
CA LYS A 250 -9.65 -10.53 3.37
C LYS A 250 -9.63 -11.49 4.57
N GLY A 251 -9.39 -10.92 5.76
CA GLY A 251 -9.33 -11.66 7.02
C GLY A 251 -8.02 -12.41 7.30
N MET A 252 -7.00 -12.33 6.42
CA MET A 252 -5.67 -12.85 6.75
C MET A 252 -5.00 -11.97 7.81
N ARG A 253 -4.41 -12.62 8.83
CA ARG A 253 -3.67 -11.93 9.89
C ARG A 253 -2.48 -11.16 9.31
N PHE A 254 -2.24 -9.97 9.85
CA PHE A 254 -1.10 -9.11 9.48
C PHE A 254 -0.35 -8.55 10.70
N ALA A 255 -0.76 -8.88 11.93
CA ALA A 255 -0.11 -8.45 13.17
C ALA A 255 1.44 -8.58 13.19
N PRO A 256 2.08 -9.65 12.65
CA PRO A 256 3.55 -9.75 12.71
C PRO A 256 4.29 -8.86 11.70
N THR A 257 3.61 -8.21 10.75
CA THR A 257 4.26 -7.38 9.73
C THR A 257 4.62 -5.99 10.27
N HIS A 258 5.38 -5.19 9.52
CA HIS A 258 5.72 -3.82 9.93
C HIS A 258 4.47 -2.98 10.16
N MET A 259 3.51 -3.02 9.21
CA MET A 259 2.24 -2.32 9.35
C MET A 259 1.41 -2.85 10.53
N GLY A 260 1.39 -4.17 10.76
CA GLY A 260 0.68 -4.73 11.93
C GLY A 260 1.26 -4.25 13.26
N LYS A 261 2.59 -4.31 13.41
CA LYS A 261 3.29 -3.80 14.59
C LYS A 261 3.04 -2.30 14.79
N LEU A 262 3.12 -1.50 13.72
CA LEU A 262 2.85 -0.06 13.75
C LEU A 262 1.42 0.24 14.22
N LEU A 263 0.42 -0.46 13.68
CA LEU A 263 -0.99 -0.23 14.01
C LEU A 263 -1.36 -0.75 15.41
N ASP A 264 -0.60 -1.70 15.95
CA ASP A 264 -0.68 -2.16 17.34
C ASP A 264 0.10 -1.24 18.32
N GLY A 265 0.63 -0.09 17.86
CA GLY A 265 1.41 0.84 18.68
C GLY A 265 2.79 0.30 19.10
N ARG A 266 3.30 -0.74 18.45
CA ARG A 266 4.61 -1.33 18.76
C ARG A 266 5.73 -0.57 18.08
N LEU A 267 6.78 -0.29 18.84
CA LEU A 267 8.00 0.32 18.33
C LEU A 267 8.76 -0.66 17.43
N LEU A 268 9.12 -0.18 16.25
CA LEU A 268 10.05 -0.86 15.36
C LEU A 268 11.46 -0.26 15.52
N SER A 269 12.45 -1.10 15.28
CA SER A 269 13.88 -0.77 15.28
C SER A 269 14.47 -0.97 13.88
N GLU A 270 15.71 -0.55 13.66
CA GLU A 270 16.41 -0.79 12.40
C GLU A 270 16.55 -2.30 12.10
N ASP A 271 16.79 -3.12 13.12
CA ASP A 271 16.87 -4.58 13.03
C ASP A 271 15.60 -5.24 12.45
N ASP A 272 14.43 -4.61 12.58
CA ASP A 272 13.20 -5.11 11.96
C ASP A 272 13.23 -5.01 10.42
N PHE A 273 14.14 -4.22 9.85
CA PHE A 273 14.29 -3.95 8.42
C PHE A 273 15.50 -4.63 7.79
N ASP A 274 16.36 -5.23 8.59
CA ASP A 274 17.49 -6.02 8.09
C ASP A 274 16.95 -7.31 7.47
N ASP A 275 17.07 -7.43 6.15
CA ASP A 275 16.67 -8.62 5.42
C ASP A 275 17.45 -9.83 5.97
N VAL A 276 16.74 -10.78 6.61
CA VAL A 276 17.24 -12.15 6.77
C VAL A 276 17.17 -12.82 5.40
N GLY A 277 18.08 -12.40 4.52
CA GLY A 277 18.35 -13.09 3.28
C GLY A 277 18.85 -14.49 3.63
N PHE A 278 18.00 -15.49 3.45
CA PHE A 278 18.49 -16.87 3.30
C PHE A 278 19.36 -16.89 2.04
N VAL A 279 20.65 -16.64 2.23
CA VAL A 279 21.67 -16.97 1.25
C VAL A 279 21.72 -18.50 1.22
N LEU A 280 21.03 -19.13 0.27
CA LEU A 280 21.35 -20.51 -0.06
C LEU A 280 22.80 -20.51 -0.57
N PRO A 281 23.74 -21.25 0.05
CA PRO A 281 25.07 -21.37 -0.50
C PRO A 281 24.95 -22.15 -1.82
N LEU A 282 25.12 -21.45 -2.94
CA LEU A 282 25.42 -22.07 -4.22
C LEU A 282 26.85 -22.63 -4.14
N SER A 283 27.01 -23.84 -3.57
CA SER A 283 28.17 -24.68 -3.87
C SER A 283 27.85 -25.52 -5.11
N CYS A 284 28.00 -24.94 -6.31
CA CYS A 284 28.19 -25.78 -7.49
C CYS A 284 29.55 -26.46 -7.35
N HIS A 285 29.54 -27.78 -7.23
CA HIS A 285 30.72 -28.61 -7.38
C HIS A 285 31.38 -28.34 -8.74
N ASP A 286 32.67 -28.06 -8.71
CA ASP A 286 33.56 -28.21 -9.85
C ASP A 286 33.50 -29.67 -10.33
N ILE A 287 32.94 -29.90 -11.51
CA ILE A 287 33.16 -31.15 -12.24
C ILE A 287 34.54 -31.03 -12.87
N GLY A 288 35.53 -31.62 -12.21
CA GLY A 288 36.82 -31.91 -12.81
C GLY A 288 36.61 -32.83 -14.01
N THR A 289 37.02 -32.36 -15.19
CA THR A 289 37.23 -33.22 -16.35
C THR A 289 38.50 -34.01 -16.12
N ASP A 290 38.34 -35.31 -15.84
CA ASP A 290 39.42 -36.28 -15.83
C ASP A 290 39.88 -36.53 -17.28
N ASP A 291 41.14 -36.23 -17.54
CA ASP A 291 41.90 -36.73 -18.68
C ASP A 291 42.02 -38.24 -18.57
N THR A 292 41.68 -38.99 -19.62
CA THR A 292 42.34 -40.28 -19.90
C THR A 292 42.15 -40.73 -21.35
N THR A 293 43.30 -40.83 -22.03
CA THR A 293 43.67 -41.70 -23.17
C THR A 293 42.97 -41.58 -24.51
#